data_AF-A0A6A4YDN6-F1
#
_entry.id   AF-A0A6A4YDN6-F1
#
_cell.length_a   1.000
_cell.length_b   1.000
_cell.length_c   1.000
_cell.angle_alpha   90.00
_cell.angle_beta   90.00
_cell.angle_gamma   90.00
#
_symmetry.space_group_name_H-M   'P 1'
#
loop_
_entity.id
_entity.type
_entity.pdbx_description
1 polymer ?
#
loop_
_entity_poly.entity_id
_entity_poly.type
_entity_poly.pdbx_seq_one_letter_code
_entity_poly.pdbx_strand_id
1 'polypeptide(L)'
;PNTAGKNFNLVTLPRNLDGLFLELFISHHGCDEFYYTNAPDEFKAALEDTCGGGPFKEIRISIDGDVVGAVWPFPLIYTGGLNPGLWRPIVATGGFEAPTYLVDLTPYLAKVVDGNAHNFSFGIDYGLDYWPTTGNLLVYLDKAGTATQATIDTKVFETHVKPSVTSKGSVPNITIHTSATRRTRVKSTITTSQGTRQYTIVQSFGFENDQAYSNGGLNQVFTQRTITKTRTTVAFDDGTETSKYFTEDYPLTVAFSRKTYTLGGGRRRLGQQPVNDDDEATVGRVPSAFQLVGFELIASGRAPTPVVYTQSNLTVDHTFRQKLVVDGNKDDVRTGLDSFDTSIVQAAAVRRDTRLNGTNATNTVRLTSSNETGCFSRAVASVNGAYTTFGHGTKCPPFIRSSSSVEGDDDDANN
;
A
#
# COMPACT_ATOMS: atom_id res chain seq x y z
N PRO A 1 15.06 9.71 8.77
CA PRO A 1 14.52 8.51 8.07
C PRO A 1 15.39 7.23 8.18
N ASN A 2 16.69 7.30 7.88
CA ASN A 2 17.50 6.12 7.56
C ASN A 2 18.39 5.67 8.73
N THR A 3 18.53 4.36 8.86
CA THR A 3 19.40 3.69 9.83
C THR A 3 20.58 2.91 9.20
N ALA A 4 20.64 2.81 7.88
CA ALA A 4 21.69 2.19 7.10
C ALA A 4 23.08 2.60 7.61
N GLY A 5 23.91 1.59 7.85
CA GLY A 5 25.30 1.77 8.31
C GLY A 5 25.47 2.25 9.75
N LYS A 6 24.39 2.48 10.51
CA LYS A 6 24.48 2.84 11.93
C LYS A 6 24.46 1.56 12.78
N ASN A 7 25.35 1.44 13.76
CA ASN A 7 25.52 0.25 14.61
C ASN A 7 24.66 0.30 15.87
N PHE A 8 23.33 0.42 15.74
CA PHE A 8 22.40 0.48 16.88
C PHE A 8 21.59 -0.82 17.07
N ASN A 9 21.64 -1.74 16.11
CA ASN A 9 20.91 -3.01 16.10
C ASN A 9 21.86 -4.21 15.93
N LEU A 10 22.80 -4.37 16.86
CA LEU A 10 23.68 -5.53 16.87
C LEU A 10 22.95 -6.75 17.46
N VAL A 11 22.88 -7.83 16.70
CA VAL A 11 22.23 -9.08 17.10
C VAL A 11 23.20 -10.24 16.92
N THR A 12 23.39 -11.04 17.96
CA THR A 12 24.10 -12.32 17.87
C THR A 12 23.08 -13.43 17.70
N LEU A 13 23.19 -14.18 16.62
CA LEU A 13 22.30 -15.31 16.35
C LEU A 13 22.97 -16.65 16.73
N PRO A 14 22.17 -17.68 17.08
CA PRO A 14 22.70 -19.03 17.29
C PRO A 14 23.42 -19.56 16.04
N ARG A 15 24.42 -20.43 16.21
CA ARG A 15 25.18 -20.97 15.07
C ARG A 15 24.45 -22.07 14.31
N ASN A 16 23.42 -22.66 14.91
CA ASN A 16 22.62 -23.77 14.37
C ASN A 16 21.30 -23.30 13.74
N LEU A 17 21.33 -22.22 12.94
CA LEU A 17 20.14 -21.72 12.24
C LEU A 17 19.72 -22.66 11.10
N ASP A 18 18.44 -22.96 11.01
CA ASP A 18 17.82 -23.65 9.88
C ASP A 18 17.02 -22.69 8.97
N GLY A 19 16.63 -21.53 9.51
CA GLY A 19 15.91 -20.49 8.78
C GLY A 19 15.92 -19.17 9.53
N LEU A 20 15.82 -18.08 8.78
CA LEU A 20 15.80 -16.73 9.33
C LEU A 20 14.86 -15.85 8.52
N PHE A 21 13.90 -15.22 9.19
CA PHE A 21 13.00 -14.26 8.56
C PHE A 21 13.01 -12.96 9.35
N LEU A 22 12.77 -11.86 8.66
CA LEU A 22 12.51 -10.57 9.25
C LEU A 22 11.05 -10.21 9.02
N GLU A 23 10.29 -10.06 10.09
CA GLU A 23 9.01 -9.34 10.03
C GLU A 23 9.30 -7.85 10.22
N LEU A 24 9.16 -7.08 9.15
CA LEU A 24 9.41 -5.65 9.11
C LEU A 24 8.12 -4.87 9.40
N PHE A 25 8.20 -3.97 10.40
CA PHE A 25 7.17 -3.00 10.73
C PHE A 25 7.66 -1.62 10.32
N ILE A 26 6.89 -0.96 9.46
CA ILE A 26 7.23 0.37 8.99
C ILE A 26 5.98 1.22 8.76
N SER A 27 6.12 2.52 8.99
CA SER A 27 5.07 3.49 8.70
C SER A 27 5.69 4.78 8.16
N HIS A 28 4.92 5.58 7.44
CA HIS A 28 5.38 6.78 6.74
C HIS A 28 4.61 8.00 7.24
N HIS A 29 5.31 9.08 7.60
CA HIS A 29 4.71 10.25 8.27
C HIS A 29 5.26 11.55 7.71
N GLY A 30 4.62 12.66 8.07
CA GLY A 30 5.03 14.00 7.64
C GLY A 30 4.89 14.12 6.12
N CYS A 31 5.95 14.53 5.43
CA CYS A 31 5.91 14.63 3.96
C CYS A 31 5.73 13.30 3.23
N ASP A 32 5.97 12.17 3.89
CA ASP A 32 5.72 10.85 3.34
C ASP A 32 4.37 10.28 3.76
N GLU A 33 3.54 10.96 4.57
CA GLU A 33 2.21 10.46 4.96
C GLU A 33 1.31 10.21 3.74
N PHE A 34 1.47 11.02 2.69
CA PHE A 34 0.72 10.95 1.42
C PHE A 34 1.64 10.76 0.21
N TYR A 35 2.78 10.09 0.38
CA TYR A 35 3.86 10.05 -0.63
C TYR A 35 3.38 9.69 -2.05
N TYR A 36 2.37 8.83 -2.18
CA TYR A 36 1.76 8.43 -3.46
C TYR A 36 1.11 9.59 -4.25
N THR A 37 0.94 10.76 -3.62
CA THR A 37 0.46 12.01 -4.24
C THR A 37 1.56 13.02 -4.53
N ASN A 38 2.78 12.76 -4.06
CA ASN A 38 3.86 13.72 -4.17
C ASN A 38 4.35 13.80 -5.63
N ALA A 39 4.52 15.01 -6.12
CA ALA A 39 5.13 15.28 -7.40
C ALA A 39 6.64 14.96 -7.37
N PRO A 40 7.24 14.53 -8.48
CA PRO A 40 8.69 14.55 -8.64
C PRO A 40 9.27 15.95 -8.39
N ASP A 41 10.51 16.02 -7.90
CA ASP A 41 11.13 17.27 -7.45
C ASP A 41 11.19 18.34 -8.55
N GLU A 42 11.36 17.93 -9.81
CA GLU A 42 11.38 18.85 -10.96
C GLU A 42 10.04 19.58 -11.19
N PHE A 43 8.93 19.04 -10.69
CA PHE A 43 7.60 19.65 -10.81
C PHE A 43 7.11 20.29 -9.50
N LYS A 44 7.80 20.06 -8.37
CA LYS A 44 7.40 20.51 -7.04
C LYS A 44 7.01 21.99 -7.00
N ALA A 45 7.92 22.86 -7.44
CA ALA A 45 7.71 24.31 -7.40
C ALA A 45 6.56 24.76 -8.32
N ALA A 46 6.43 24.13 -9.48
CA ALA A 46 5.44 24.51 -10.49
C ALA A 46 4.03 24.05 -10.09
N LEU A 47 3.91 22.92 -9.40
CA LEU A 47 2.64 22.39 -8.89
C LEU A 47 2.29 22.89 -7.49
N GLU A 48 3.11 23.77 -6.92
CA GLU A 48 2.97 24.25 -5.52
C GLU A 48 2.91 23.09 -4.50
N ASP A 49 3.59 21.97 -4.80
CA ASP A 49 3.68 20.82 -3.91
C ASP A 49 4.62 21.15 -2.74
N THR A 50 4.14 20.95 -1.51
CA THR A 50 4.91 21.25 -0.30
C THR A 50 6.04 20.24 -0.05
N CYS A 51 5.88 19.00 -0.48
CA CYS A 51 6.76 17.88 -0.15
C CYS A 51 7.69 17.51 -1.29
N GLY A 52 7.18 17.23 -2.49
CA GLY A 52 7.98 16.72 -3.61
C GLY A 52 8.55 15.31 -3.35
N GLY A 53 9.74 15.00 -3.86
CA GLY A 53 10.43 13.71 -3.68
C GLY A 53 9.82 12.53 -4.45
N GLY A 54 8.73 12.76 -5.17
CA GLY A 54 8.04 11.77 -6.00
C GLY A 54 7.33 10.65 -5.23
N PRO A 55 6.55 9.83 -5.97
CA PRO A 55 5.66 8.84 -5.38
C PRO A 55 6.32 7.49 -5.10
N PHE A 56 7.55 7.26 -5.56
CA PHE A 56 8.26 6.00 -5.34
C PHE A 56 8.99 6.01 -3.99
N LYS A 57 8.97 4.88 -3.28
CA LYS A 57 9.70 4.63 -2.03
C LYS A 57 10.17 3.17 -2.02
N GLU A 58 11.43 2.93 -1.69
CA GLU A 58 11.97 1.59 -1.49
C GLU A 58 12.56 1.47 -0.08
N ILE A 59 12.13 0.46 0.67
CA ILE A 59 12.77 0.09 1.92
C ILE A 59 13.83 -0.96 1.61
N ARG A 60 15.06 -0.73 2.07
CA ARG A 60 16.20 -1.63 1.93
C ARG A 60 16.58 -2.20 3.29
N ILE A 61 16.86 -3.50 3.32
CA ILE A 61 17.29 -4.22 4.53
C ILE A 61 18.73 -4.64 4.30
N SER A 62 19.60 -4.38 5.28
CA SER A 62 21.03 -4.69 5.19
C SER A 62 21.53 -5.46 6.42
N ILE A 63 22.44 -6.41 6.18
CA ILE A 63 23.22 -7.10 7.21
C ILE A 63 24.68 -6.65 7.05
N ASP A 64 25.23 -6.00 8.07
CA ASP A 64 26.59 -5.45 8.07
C ASP A 64 26.86 -4.49 6.88
N GLY A 65 25.85 -3.71 6.52
CA GLY A 65 25.91 -2.75 5.39
C GLY A 65 25.68 -3.37 4.01
N ASP A 66 25.59 -4.69 3.90
CA ASP A 66 25.30 -5.39 2.65
C ASP A 66 23.79 -5.58 2.48
N VAL A 67 23.21 -5.11 1.37
CA VAL A 67 21.74 -5.14 1.14
C VAL A 67 21.29 -6.56 0.85
N VAL A 68 20.35 -7.08 1.64
CA VAL A 68 19.86 -8.46 1.57
C VAL A 68 18.38 -8.57 1.23
N GLY A 69 17.63 -7.46 1.30
CA GLY A 69 16.20 -7.44 1.01
C GLY A 69 15.70 -6.06 0.63
N ALA A 70 14.58 -6.03 -0.08
CA ALA A 70 13.85 -4.81 -0.43
C ALA A 70 12.34 -5.02 -0.25
N VAL A 71 11.64 -3.97 0.16
CA VAL A 71 10.19 -3.92 0.30
C VAL A 71 9.69 -2.64 -0.36
N TRP A 72 8.67 -2.78 -1.22
CA TRP A 72 7.93 -1.64 -1.76
C TRP A 72 6.58 -1.57 -1.04
N PRO A 73 6.34 -0.50 -0.27
CA PRO A 73 5.30 -0.52 0.74
C PRO A 73 3.90 -0.44 0.13
N PHE A 74 2.95 -1.11 0.77
CA PHE A 74 1.52 -0.91 0.56
C PHE A 74 1.18 0.58 0.78
N PRO A 75 0.44 1.24 -0.14
CA PRO A 75 0.08 2.65 0.00
C PRO A 75 -1.00 2.83 1.07
N LEU A 76 -0.58 2.76 2.33
CA LEU A 76 -1.44 2.90 3.49
C LEU A 76 -2.08 4.29 3.53
N ILE A 77 -3.39 4.34 3.71
CA ILE A 77 -4.12 5.58 3.94
C ILE A 77 -4.52 5.64 5.41
N TYR A 78 -3.92 6.55 6.17
CA TYR A 78 -4.21 6.70 7.60
C TYR A 78 -5.65 7.15 7.85
N THR A 79 -6.14 6.90 9.06
CA THR A 79 -7.43 7.43 9.49
C THR A 79 -7.43 8.95 9.42
N GLY A 80 -8.27 9.51 8.55
CA GLY A 80 -8.30 10.95 8.29
C GLY A 80 -7.63 11.37 6.98
N GLY A 81 -6.75 10.53 6.40
CA GLY A 81 -5.94 10.85 5.23
C GLY A 81 -6.76 11.11 3.98
N LEU A 82 -6.32 12.01 3.08
CA LEU A 82 -7.10 12.52 1.93
C LEU A 82 -8.40 13.27 2.31
N ASN A 83 -9.30 12.66 3.09
CA ASN A 83 -10.49 13.29 3.64
C ASN A 83 -11.01 12.58 4.91
N PRO A 84 -11.20 13.29 6.04
CA PRO A 84 -11.73 12.70 7.29
C PRO A 84 -13.12 12.06 7.19
N GLY A 85 -13.93 12.46 6.22
CA GLY A 85 -15.27 11.91 6.01
C GLY A 85 -15.27 10.49 5.45
N LEU A 86 -14.18 10.04 4.81
CA LEU A 86 -14.10 8.69 4.21
C LEU A 86 -13.92 7.60 5.27
N TRP A 87 -13.29 7.92 6.41
CA TRP A 87 -12.76 6.93 7.34
C TRP A 87 -13.62 6.71 8.59
N ARG A 88 -14.91 7.08 8.51
CA ARG A 88 -15.89 6.87 9.59
C ARG A 88 -17.20 6.34 9.00
N PRO A 89 -17.74 5.19 9.47
CA PRO A 89 -17.20 4.30 10.50
C PRO A 89 -16.21 3.25 9.94
N ILE A 90 -16.02 3.20 8.62
CA ILE A 90 -15.14 2.24 7.94
C ILE A 90 -13.79 2.91 7.68
N VAL A 91 -12.72 2.38 8.27
CA VAL A 91 -11.35 2.87 8.02
C VAL A 91 -10.78 2.31 6.71
N ALA A 92 -9.67 2.88 6.25
CA ALA A 92 -8.95 2.34 5.10
C ALA A 92 -8.43 0.94 5.40
N THR A 93 -8.27 0.09 4.37
CA THR A 93 -7.52 -1.16 4.49
C THR A 93 -6.14 -0.89 5.12
N GLY A 94 -5.82 -1.61 6.19
CA GLY A 94 -4.59 -1.41 6.97
C GLY A 94 -4.61 -0.24 7.96
N GLY A 95 -5.68 0.54 8.04
CA GLY A 95 -5.73 1.76 8.85
C GLY A 95 -5.72 1.56 10.37
N PHE A 96 -6.17 0.40 10.86
CA PHE A 96 -6.05 0.01 12.28
C PHE A 96 -4.84 -0.91 12.54
N GLU A 97 -4.49 -1.72 11.55
CA GLU A 97 -3.40 -2.68 11.61
C GLU A 97 -2.62 -2.54 10.31
N ALA A 98 -1.55 -1.74 10.36
CA ALA A 98 -0.70 -1.50 9.21
C ALA A 98 -0.05 -2.82 8.76
N PRO A 99 0.09 -3.07 7.45
CA PRO A 99 0.74 -4.28 6.96
C PRO A 99 2.18 -4.41 7.48
N THR A 100 2.56 -5.62 7.85
CA THR A 100 3.94 -6.03 8.08
C THR A 100 4.46 -6.76 6.86
N TYR A 101 5.78 -6.77 6.68
CA TYR A 101 6.42 -7.42 5.53
C TYR A 101 7.33 -8.53 6.01
N LEU A 102 7.05 -9.76 5.59
CA LEU A 102 7.87 -10.91 5.93
C LEU A 102 8.94 -11.12 4.87
N VAL A 103 10.20 -10.85 5.23
CA VAL A 103 11.36 -10.99 4.35
C VAL A 103 12.12 -12.24 4.72
N ASP A 104 12.28 -13.15 3.76
CA ASP A 104 13.03 -14.39 3.91
C ASP A 104 14.54 -14.10 3.80
N LEU A 105 15.24 -14.21 4.92
CA LEU A 105 16.68 -14.01 5.04
C LEU A 105 17.43 -15.35 5.08
N THR A 106 16.74 -16.49 4.91
CA THR A 106 17.34 -17.82 4.96
C THR A 106 18.50 -17.98 3.98
N PRO A 107 18.46 -17.46 2.73
CA PRO A 107 19.61 -17.58 1.84
C PRO A 107 20.87 -16.84 2.31
N TYR A 108 20.76 -15.99 3.33
CA TYR A 108 21.87 -15.20 3.87
C TYR A 108 22.41 -15.75 5.19
N LEU A 109 22.04 -16.98 5.60
CA LEU A 109 22.55 -17.60 6.83
C LEU A 109 24.08 -17.59 6.91
N ALA A 110 24.79 -17.74 5.79
CA ALA A 110 26.25 -17.68 5.72
C ALA A 110 26.86 -16.40 6.31
N LYS A 111 26.09 -15.29 6.34
CA LYS A 111 26.53 -14.02 6.92
C LYS A 111 26.46 -13.97 8.44
N VAL A 112 25.66 -14.84 9.08
CA VAL A 112 25.22 -14.64 10.48
C VAL A 112 25.41 -15.84 11.39
N VAL A 113 25.86 -16.99 10.88
CA VAL A 113 26.09 -18.23 11.66
C VAL A 113 27.50 -18.32 12.26
N ASP A 114 28.30 -17.25 12.22
CA ASP A 114 29.67 -17.22 12.73
C ASP A 114 29.75 -17.03 14.27
N GLY A 115 28.60 -16.75 14.91
CA GLY A 115 28.46 -16.49 16.34
C GLY A 115 28.91 -15.10 16.82
N ASN A 116 29.18 -14.18 15.91
CA ASN A 116 29.45 -12.78 16.21
C ASN A 116 28.15 -11.97 16.24
N ALA A 117 28.24 -10.71 16.65
CA ALA A 117 27.13 -9.77 16.57
C ALA A 117 27.11 -9.10 15.20
N HIS A 118 25.94 -9.09 14.55
CA HIS A 118 25.75 -8.50 13.21
C HIS A 118 24.78 -7.32 13.26
N ASN A 119 25.02 -6.33 12.41
CA ASN A 119 24.18 -5.14 12.33
C ASN A 119 23.05 -5.32 11.33
N PHE A 120 21.81 -5.31 11.82
CA PHE A 120 20.61 -5.26 10.97
C PHE A 120 20.11 -3.82 10.83
N SER A 121 20.19 -3.27 9.62
CA SER A 121 19.84 -1.87 9.38
C SER A 121 18.87 -1.70 8.21
N PHE A 122 18.13 -0.59 8.26
CA PHE A 122 17.07 -0.26 7.31
C PHE A 122 17.36 1.07 6.63
N GLY A 123 17.24 1.09 5.30
CA GLY A 123 17.30 2.29 4.48
C GLY A 123 15.98 2.56 3.79
N ILE A 124 15.66 3.85 3.60
CA ILE A 124 14.47 4.28 2.87
C ILE A 124 14.97 5.14 1.73
N ASP A 125 14.98 4.59 0.52
CA ASP A 125 15.31 5.32 -0.68
C ASP A 125 14.11 6.16 -1.12
N TYR A 126 14.40 7.39 -1.55
CA TYR A 126 13.42 8.42 -1.87
C TYR A 126 12.52 8.85 -0.69
N GLY A 127 12.81 8.43 0.54
CA GLY A 127 12.14 8.90 1.75
C GLY A 127 12.56 10.32 2.13
N LEU A 128 11.60 11.14 2.53
CA LEU A 128 11.80 12.56 2.84
C LEU A 128 11.91 12.81 4.34
N ASP A 129 11.03 12.22 5.13
CA ASP A 129 10.81 12.67 6.51
C ASP A 129 10.94 11.52 7.52
N TYR A 130 9.84 11.18 8.19
CA TYR A 130 9.85 10.27 9.32
C TYR A 130 9.28 8.90 8.95
N TRP A 131 10.11 7.88 9.14
CA TRP A 131 9.79 6.47 8.90
C TRP A 131 10.17 5.65 10.14
N PRO A 132 9.32 5.58 11.19
CA PRO A 132 9.54 4.62 12.25
C PRO A 132 9.61 3.23 11.65
N THR A 133 10.73 2.56 11.91
CA THR A 133 11.04 1.24 11.37
C THR A 133 11.52 0.36 12.51
N THR A 134 10.93 -0.82 12.64
CA THR A 134 11.36 -1.86 13.58
C THR A 134 11.12 -3.22 12.96
N GLY A 135 11.62 -4.28 13.57
CA GLY A 135 11.41 -5.62 13.06
C GLY A 135 11.59 -6.71 14.10
N ASN A 136 10.95 -7.85 13.87
CA ASN A 136 11.17 -9.08 14.61
C ASN A 136 12.02 -10.03 13.76
N LEU A 137 13.04 -10.64 14.35
CA LEU A 137 13.75 -11.75 13.73
C LEU A 137 13.08 -13.05 14.16
N LEU A 138 12.56 -13.81 13.19
CA LEU A 138 11.99 -15.12 13.39
C LEU A 138 13.10 -16.15 13.12
N VAL A 139 13.57 -16.76 14.19
CA VAL A 139 14.74 -17.63 14.20
C VAL A 139 14.31 -19.08 14.28
N TYR A 140 14.66 -19.86 13.26
CA TYR A 140 14.42 -21.30 13.22
C TYR A 140 15.73 -22.03 13.46
N LEU A 141 15.70 -22.99 14.39
CA LEU A 141 16.89 -23.70 14.84
C LEU A 141 16.86 -25.15 14.38
N ASP A 142 18.00 -25.61 13.90
CA ASP A 142 18.29 -27.02 13.84
C ASP A 142 18.58 -27.54 15.26
N LYS A 143 17.60 -28.24 15.84
CA LYS A 143 17.69 -28.77 17.20
C LYS A 143 18.64 -29.96 17.33
N ALA A 144 18.92 -30.68 16.25
CA ALA A 144 19.77 -31.85 16.26
C ALA A 144 21.22 -31.51 15.85
N GLY A 145 21.43 -30.40 15.14
CA GLY A 145 22.75 -29.85 14.83
C GLY A 145 23.27 -28.84 15.85
N THR A 146 24.59 -28.67 15.84
CA THR A 146 25.31 -27.69 16.69
C THR A 146 25.82 -26.48 15.91
N ALA A 147 25.98 -26.60 14.59
CA ALA A 147 26.39 -25.52 13.70
C ALA A 147 25.89 -25.77 12.28
N THR A 148 25.36 -24.73 11.66
CA THR A 148 24.93 -24.71 10.27
C THR A 148 26.09 -24.31 9.38
N GLN A 149 26.28 -25.04 8.28
CA GLN A 149 27.22 -24.64 7.22
C GLN A 149 26.41 -23.98 6.11
N ALA A 150 26.84 -22.81 5.65
CA ALA A 150 26.15 -22.10 4.59
C ALA A 150 27.11 -21.34 3.69
N THR A 151 26.79 -21.29 2.39
CA THR A 151 27.47 -20.49 1.38
C THR A 151 26.45 -19.65 0.61
N ILE A 152 26.83 -18.45 0.19
CA ILE A 152 26.07 -17.68 -0.81
C ILE A 152 26.74 -17.92 -2.15
N ASP A 153 26.10 -18.72 -3.00
CA ASP A 153 26.64 -19.19 -4.27
C ASP A 153 26.47 -18.13 -5.37
N THR A 154 25.38 -17.36 -5.32
CA THR A 154 25.12 -16.25 -6.25
C THR A 154 24.30 -15.18 -5.55
N LYS A 155 24.64 -13.91 -5.79
CA LYS A 155 23.86 -12.76 -5.33
C LYS A 155 23.83 -11.68 -6.40
N VAL A 156 22.63 -11.42 -6.92
CA VAL A 156 22.33 -10.32 -7.84
C VAL A 156 21.34 -9.41 -7.13
N PHE A 157 21.86 -8.30 -6.60
CA PHE A 157 21.06 -7.34 -5.84
C PHE A 157 21.66 -5.94 -5.98
N GLU A 158 21.12 -5.13 -6.88
CA GLU A 158 21.56 -3.74 -7.03
C GLU A 158 21.23 -2.92 -5.78
N THR A 159 22.15 -2.07 -5.35
CA THR A 159 22.00 -1.33 -4.09
C THR A 159 20.88 -0.29 -4.12
N HIS A 160 20.58 0.28 -5.28
CA HIS A 160 19.63 1.37 -5.46
C HIS A 160 18.80 1.17 -6.72
N VAL A 161 17.53 1.58 -6.68
CA VAL A 161 16.64 1.67 -7.85
C VAL A 161 16.53 3.13 -8.25
N LYS A 162 16.64 3.45 -9.53
CA LYS A 162 16.37 4.80 -10.05
C LYS A 162 15.01 4.80 -10.77
N PRO A 163 13.99 5.51 -10.26
CA PRO A 163 12.71 5.63 -10.94
C PRO A 163 12.88 6.45 -12.25
N SER A 164 12.12 6.07 -13.25
CA SER A 164 11.96 6.80 -14.50
C SER A 164 10.79 7.77 -14.36
N VAL A 165 10.97 9.02 -14.78
CA VAL A 165 9.92 10.04 -14.77
C VAL A 165 9.74 10.58 -16.18
N THR A 166 8.50 10.61 -16.65
CA THR A 166 8.12 11.24 -17.93
C THR A 166 6.90 12.13 -17.72
N SER A 167 6.74 13.15 -18.55
CA SER A 167 5.61 14.07 -18.46
C SER A 167 5.04 14.44 -19.81
N LYS A 168 3.74 14.77 -19.84
CA LYS A 168 3.03 15.28 -21.02
C LYS A 168 2.24 16.54 -20.63
N GLY A 169 2.26 17.54 -21.50
CA GLY A 169 1.63 18.84 -21.25
C GLY A 169 2.54 19.79 -20.48
N SER A 170 1.94 20.81 -19.87
CA SER A 170 2.65 21.83 -19.11
C SER A 170 1.80 22.27 -17.92
N VAL A 171 2.47 22.60 -16.83
CA VAL A 171 1.80 23.14 -15.64
C VAL A 171 0.94 24.35 -16.01
N PRO A 172 -0.31 24.45 -15.51
CA PRO A 172 -0.91 23.62 -14.46
C PRO A 172 -1.72 22.41 -14.97
N ASN A 173 -1.68 22.11 -16.27
CA ASN A 173 -2.38 20.97 -16.88
C ASN A 173 -1.35 19.96 -17.41
N ILE A 174 -0.86 19.09 -16.53
CA ILE A 174 0.24 18.17 -16.80
C ILE A 174 -0.13 16.76 -16.37
N THR A 175 0.36 15.77 -17.12
CA THR A 175 0.39 14.38 -16.70
C THR A 175 1.82 13.97 -16.43
N ILE A 176 2.08 13.33 -15.29
CA ILE A 176 3.38 12.86 -14.85
C ILE A 176 3.27 11.35 -14.62
N HIS A 177 4.19 10.60 -15.21
CA HIS A 177 4.28 9.16 -15.08
C HIS A 177 5.61 8.80 -14.44
N THR A 178 5.57 8.09 -13.32
CA THR A 178 6.73 7.58 -12.60
C THR A 178 6.69 6.07 -12.58
N SER A 179 7.75 5.41 -13.05
CA SER A 179 7.86 3.95 -13.04
C SER A 179 9.18 3.48 -12.46
N ALA A 180 9.17 2.31 -11.83
CA ALA A 180 10.37 1.67 -11.32
C ALA A 180 10.25 0.15 -11.41
N THR A 181 11.36 -0.51 -11.71
CA THR A 181 11.47 -1.97 -11.73
C THR A 181 12.72 -2.42 -10.98
N ARG A 182 12.68 -3.63 -10.43
CA ARG A 182 13.82 -4.27 -9.78
C ARG A 182 13.68 -5.77 -9.93
N ARG A 183 14.81 -6.46 -10.17
CA ARG A 183 14.89 -7.92 -10.08
C ARG A 183 16.05 -8.29 -9.17
N THR A 184 15.84 -9.25 -8.30
CA THR A 184 16.86 -9.74 -7.38
C THR A 184 16.91 -11.25 -7.45
N ARG A 185 18.10 -11.81 -7.21
CA ARG A 185 18.32 -13.24 -7.12
C ARG A 185 19.37 -13.52 -6.08
N VAL A 186 19.08 -14.44 -5.17
CA VAL A 186 20.07 -15.02 -4.27
C VAL A 186 19.96 -16.54 -4.35
N LYS A 187 21.11 -17.20 -4.41
CA LYS A 187 21.25 -18.64 -4.39
C LYS A 187 22.28 -19.00 -3.32
N SER A 188 21.94 -19.97 -2.49
CA SER A 188 22.77 -20.39 -1.35
C SER A 188 22.65 -21.89 -1.12
N THR A 189 23.72 -22.48 -0.62
CA THR A 189 23.73 -23.86 -0.15
C THR A 189 23.78 -23.85 1.37
N ILE A 190 22.85 -24.57 2.02
CA ILE A 190 22.70 -24.63 3.48
C ILE A 190 22.69 -26.09 3.90
N THR A 191 23.60 -26.46 4.78
CA THR A 191 23.72 -27.81 5.35
C THR A 191 23.46 -27.77 6.85
N THR A 192 22.46 -28.52 7.29
CA THR A 192 22.10 -28.74 8.69
C THR A 192 22.12 -30.24 9.01
N SER A 193 21.69 -30.65 10.20
CA SER A 193 21.54 -32.07 10.52
C SER A 193 20.48 -32.78 9.67
N GLN A 194 19.65 -32.03 8.94
CA GLN A 194 18.59 -32.55 8.07
C GLN A 194 19.06 -32.76 6.62
N GLY A 195 20.35 -32.52 6.33
CA GLY A 195 20.94 -32.65 4.99
C GLY A 195 21.28 -31.30 4.36
N THR A 196 21.71 -31.35 3.09
CA THR A 196 22.03 -30.14 2.32
C THR A 196 20.83 -29.72 1.49
N ARG A 197 20.60 -28.41 1.45
CA ARG A 197 19.53 -27.77 0.69
C ARG A 197 20.10 -26.62 -0.11
N GLN A 198 19.69 -26.54 -1.37
CA GLN A 198 19.96 -25.39 -2.21
C GLN A 198 18.74 -24.47 -2.21
N TYR A 199 18.90 -23.30 -1.60
CA TYR A 199 17.87 -22.26 -1.53
C TYR A 199 18.10 -21.25 -2.64
N THR A 200 17.03 -20.95 -3.39
CA THR A 200 17.03 -19.88 -4.39
C THR A 200 15.83 -18.96 -4.15
N ILE A 201 16.07 -17.66 -4.04
CA ILE A 201 15.01 -16.65 -4.03
C ILE A 201 15.18 -15.74 -5.23
N VAL A 202 14.11 -15.58 -6.02
CA VAL A 202 14.00 -14.60 -7.09
C VAL A 202 12.84 -13.67 -6.77
N GLN A 203 13.09 -12.36 -6.77
CA GLN A 203 12.04 -11.37 -6.61
C GLN A 203 12.02 -10.41 -7.80
N SER A 204 10.82 -10.09 -8.27
CA SER A 204 10.59 -9.03 -9.26
C SER A 204 9.61 -8.00 -8.69
N PHE A 205 9.95 -6.73 -8.86
CA PHE A 205 9.17 -5.60 -8.38
C PHE A 205 8.78 -4.71 -9.56
N GLY A 206 7.52 -4.27 -9.58
CA GLY A 206 6.98 -3.32 -10.57
C GLY A 206 6.17 -2.23 -9.90
N PHE A 207 6.45 -0.98 -10.25
CA PHE A 207 5.84 0.21 -9.67
C PHE A 207 5.47 1.15 -10.80
N GLU A 208 4.22 1.59 -10.78
CA GLU A 208 3.67 2.56 -11.71
C GLU A 208 2.89 3.60 -10.91
N ASN A 209 3.09 4.88 -11.22
CA ASN A 209 2.30 5.99 -10.69
C ASN A 209 2.06 7.02 -11.80
N ASP A 210 0.79 7.25 -12.13
CA ASP A 210 0.36 8.28 -13.07
C ASP A 210 -0.40 9.35 -12.31
N GLN A 211 0.00 10.61 -12.46
CA GLN A 211 -0.67 11.77 -11.86
C GLN A 211 -1.08 12.73 -12.96
N ALA A 212 -2.33 13.17 -12.96
CA ALA A 212 -2.89 14.11 -13.90
C ALA A 212 -3.46 15.32 -13.14
N TYR A 213 -2.89 16.48 -13.41
CA TYR A 213 -3.33 17.77 -12.89
C TYR A 213 -4.11 18.49 -13.99
N SER A 214 -5.24 19.07 -13.64
CA SER A 214 -6.04 19.87 -14.57
C SER A 214 -6.79 20.99 -13.87
N ASN A 215 -7.44 21.85 -14.65
CA ASN A 215 -8.24 22.97 -14.14
C ASN A 215 -7.41 23.89 -13.22
N GLY A 216 -6.19 24.23 -13.63
CA GLY A 216 -5.32 25.08 -12.82
C GLY A 216 -4.84 24.44 -11.53
N GLY A 217 -4.71 23.10 -11.49
CA GLY A 217 -4.33 22.34 -10.29
C GLY A 217 -5.50 22.04 -9.33
N LEU A 218 -6.70 22.53 -9.62
CA LEU A 218 -7.88 22.29 -8.79
C LEU A 218 -8.44 20.86 -8.91
N ASN A 219 -8.03 20.15 -9.96
CA ASN A 219 -8.35 18.75 -10.16
C ASN A 219 -7.06 17.94 -10.20
N GLN A 220 -7.02 16.84 -9.46
CA GLN A 220 -5.92 15.88 -9.46
C GLN A 220 -6.52 14.47 -9.55
N VAL A 221 -6.03 13.68 -10.49
CA VAL A 221 -6.29 12.25 -10.54
C VAL A 221 -4.96 11.56 -10.45
N PHE A 222 -4.83 10.52 -9.63
CA PHE A 222 -3.67 9.65 -9.69
C PHE A 222 -4.03 8.18 -9.59
N THR A 223 -3.26 7.37 -10.28
CA THR A 223 -3.30 5.91 -10.19
C THR A 223 -1.92 5.41 -9.79
N GLN A 224 -1.87 4.47 -8.87
CA GLN A 224 -0.65 3.79 -8.46
C GLN A 224 -0.87 2.28 -8.49
N ARG A 225 0.16 1.54 -8.86
CA ARG A 225 0.21 0.10 -8.67
C ARG A 225 1.59 -0.33 -8.22
N THR A 226 1.63 -1.13 -7.18
CA THR A 226 2.85 -1.80 -6.72
C THR A 226 2.61 -3.31 -6.79
N ILE A 227 3.48 -4.02 -7.51
CA ILE A 227 3.43 -5.47 -7.62
C ILE A 227 4.79 -6.07 -7.25
N THR A 228 4.78 -7.02 -6.33
CA THR A 228 5.94 -7.83 -5.96
C THR A 228 5.61 -9.29 -6.23
N LYS A 229 6.51 -9.99 -6.94
CA LYS A 229 6.44 -11.45 -7.10
C LYS A 229 7.71 -12.06 -6.55
N THR A 230 7.57 -13.03 -5.66
CA THR A 230 8.66 -13.76 -5.04
C THR A 230 8.50 -15.25 -5.38
N ARG A 231 9.55 -15.85 -5.94
CA ARG A 231 9.69 -17.30 -6.08
C ARG A 231 10.80 -17.76 -5.14
N THR A 232 10.47 -18.63 -4.20
CA THR A 232 11.44 -19.34 -3.36
C THR A 232 11.46 -20.79 -3.79
N THR A 233 12.64 -21.33 -4.12
CA THR A 233 12.83 -22.72 -4.49
C THR A 233 13.83 -23.36 -3.52
N VAL A 234 13.48 -24.54 -3.01
CA VAL A 234 14.32 -25.36 -2.13
C VAL A 234 14.52 -26.70 -2.82
N ALA A 235 15.76 -26.97 -3.25
CA ALA A 235 16.14 -28.24 -3.84
C ALA A 235 16.94 -29.08 -2.83
N PHE A 236 16.67 -30.38 -2.81
CA PHE A 236 17.26 -31.34 -1.87
C PHE A 236 18.19 -32.32 -2.58
N ASP A 237 19.09 -32.95 -1.81
CA ASP A 237 20.05 -33.93 -2.34
C ASP A 237 19.39 -35.18 -2.97
N ASP A 238 18.17 -35.50 -2.57
CA ASP A 238 17.39 -36.62 -3.11
C ASP A 238 16.69 -36.30 -4.45
N GLY A 239 16.88 -35.09 -4.96
CA GLY A 239 16.29 -34.61 -6.21
C GLY A 239 14.88 -34.06 -6.07
N THR A 240 14.30 -34.04 -4.86
CA THR A 240 13.02 -33.35 -4.62
C THR A 240 13.21 -31.83 -4.63
N GLU A 241 12.16 -31.12 -5.00
CA GLU A 241 12.12 -29.66 -5.02
C GLU A 241 10.78 -29.17 -4.49
N THR A 242 10.82 -28.12 -3.68
CA THR A 242 9.64 -27.33 -3.30
C THR A 242 9.79 -25.90 -3.82
N SER A 243 8.76 -25.39 -4.50
CA SER A 243 8.68 -24.03 -5.01
C SER A 243 7.49 -23.27 -4.40
N LYS A 244 7.76 -22.15 -3.74
CA LYS A 244 6.77 -21.18 -3.23
C LYS A 244 6.69 -19.97 -4.16
N TYR A 245 5.48 -19.64 -4.59
CA TYR A 245 5.16 -18.44 -5.36
C TYR A 245 4.30 -17.51 -4.51
N PHE A 246 4.78 -16.30 -4.25
CA PHE A 246 4.07 -15.29 -3.49
C PHE A 246 3.94 -14.01 -4.31
N THR A 247 2.72 -13.49 -4.45
CA THR A 247 2.43 -12.25 -5.18
C THR A 247 1.71 -11.28 -4.27
N GLU A 248 2.15 -10.03 -4.30
CA GLU A 248 1.53 -8.89 -3.64
C GLU A 248 1.18 -7.87 -4.72
N ASP A 249 -0.06 -7.40 -4.78
CA ASP A 249 -0.54 -6.47 -5.82
C ASP A 249 -1.45 -5.41 -5.19
N TYR A 250 -1.01 -4.16 -5.24
CA TYR A 250 -1.63 -3.04 -4.55
C TYR A 250 -2.02 -1.89 -5.49
N PRO A 251 -3.14 -2.01 -6.24
CA PRO A 251 -3.72 -0.91 -6.99
C PRO A 251 -4.36 0.15 -6.08
N LEU A 252 -4.13 1.42 -6.39
CA LEU A 252 -4.75 2.58 -5.78
C LEU A 252 -5.13 3.60 -6.86
N THR A 253 -6.39 4.03 -6.88
CA THR A 253 -6.87 5.11 -7.77
C THR A 253 -7.54 6.17 -6.92
N VAL A 254 -7.19 7.43 -7.12
CA VAL A 254 -7.80 8.56 -6.42
C VAL A 254 -8.09 9.66 -7.40
N ALA A 255 -9.28 10.26 -7.28
CA ALA A 255 -9.64 11.44 -8.05
C ALA A 255 -10.19 12.52 -7.11
N PHE A 256 -9.57 13.69 -7.14
CA PHE A 256 -9.98 14.89 -6.43
C PHE A 256 -10.36 15.98 -7.43
N SER A 257 -11.46 16.68 -7.17
CA SER A 257 -11.86 17.85 -7.92
C SER A 257 -12.38 18.93 -7.00
N ARG A 258 -12.06 20.18 -7.33
CA ARG A 258 -12.51 21.37 -6.59
C ARG A 258 -13.08 22.39 -7.54
N LYS A 259 -14.27 22.90 -7.21
CA LYS A 259 -14.96 23.97 -7.94
C LYS A 259 -15.32 25.09 -6.99
N THR A 260 -15.00 26.30 -7.38
CA THR A 260 -15.31 27.52 -6.63
C THR A 260 -16.46 28.27 -7.30
N TYR A 261 -17.40 28.80 -6.52
CA TYR A 261 -18.55 29.55 -7.04
C TYR A 261 -18.99 30.67 -6.09
N THR A 262 -19.63 31.71 -6.62
CA THR A 262 -20.25 32.80 -5.85
C THR A 262 -21.76 32.79 -6.06
N LEU A 263 -22.51 33.20 -5.05
CA LEU A 263 -23.94 33.48 -5.22
C LEU A 263 -24.09 34.91 -5.72
N GLY A 264 -24.64 35.08 -6.93
CA GLY A 264 -24.96 36.41 -7.44
C GLY A 264 -25.98 37.11 -6.54
N GLY A 265 -25.69 38.35 -6.12
CA GLY A 265 -26.57 39.22 -5.35
C GLY A 265 -27.77 39.74 -6.14
N GLY A 266 -28.47 38.87 -6.86
CA GLY A 266 -29.72 39.21 -7.53
C GLY A 266 -30.88 39.10 -6.56
N ARG A 267 -31.51 40.23 -6.20
CA ARG A 267 -32.87 40.25 -5.65
C ARG A 267 -33.80 39.53 -6.64
N ARG A 268 -33.97 38.21 -6.52
CA ARG A 268 -35.13 37.54 -7.10
C ARG A 268 -36.31 37.87 -6.21
N ARG A 269 -37.25 38.68 -6.72
CA ARG A 269 -38.63 38.66 -6.20
C ARG A 269 -39.06 37.19 -6.25
N LEU A 270 -39.49 36.67 -5.10
CA LEU A 270 -40.23 35.41 -5.00
C LEU A 270 -41.53 35.56 -5.81
N GLY A 271 -41.45 35.36 -7.12
CA GLY A 271 -42.59 34.95 -7.92
C GLY A 271 -42.76 33.46 -7.70
N GLN A 272 -43.86 33.07 -7.08
CA GLN A 272 -44.29 31.68 -6.97
C GLN A 272 -44.26 31.06 -8.37
N GLN A 273 -43.38 30.08 -8.59
CA GLN A 273 -43.61 29.06 -9.61
C GLN A 273 -44.00 27.79 -8.86
N PRO A 274 -45.10 27.13 -9.25
CA PRO A 274 -45.48 25.87 -8.65
C PRO A 274 -44.41 24.82 -8.98
N VAL A 275 -43.92 24.14 -7.94
CA VAL A 275 -43.17 22.90 -8.08
C VAL A 275 -44.22 21.83 -8.36
N ASN A 276 -44.15 21.20 -9.53
CA ASN A 276 -44.88 19.96 -9.76
C ASN A 276 -44.21 18.88 -8.92
N ASP A 277 -44.92 18.42 -7.89
CA ASP A 277 -44.66 17.18 -7.18
C ASP A 277 -44.90 16.03 -8.15
N ASP A 278 -43.84 15.35 -8.56
CA ASP A 278 -43.86 13.98 -9.10
C ASP A 278 -42.45 13.40 -8.99
N ASP A 279 -42.09 12.98 -7.76
CA ASP A 279 -41.27 11.78 -7.48
C ASP A 279 -41.03 11.70 -5.96
N GLU A 280 -42.07 11.23 -5.25
CA GLU A 280 -41.98 10.87 -3.85
C GLU A 280 -41.51 9.41 -3.72
N ALA A 281 -40.36 9.19 -3.08
CA ALA A 281 -40.07 7.95 -2.38
C ALA A 281 -39.68 8.30 -0.93
N THR A 282 -40.61 8.00 -0.05
CA THR A 282 -40.71 8.32 1.37
C THR A 282 -39.69 7.60 2.24
N VAL A 283 -39.00 8.31 3.16
CA VAL A 283 -38.59 7.79 4.47
C VAL A 283 -38.59 8.89 5.54
N GLY A 284 -39.51 8.78 6.51
CA GLY A 284 -39.27 8.93 7.95
C GLY A 284 -38.78 10.27 8.54
N ARG A 285 -39.70 11.00 9.17
CA ARG A 285 -39.50 12.13 10.11
C ARG A 285 -38.55 11.80 11.28
N VAL A 286 -37.70 12.76 11.65
CA VAL A 286 -37.18 12.92 13.03
C VAL A 286 -37.42 14.39 13.47
N PRO A 287 -37.87 14.68 14.71
CA PRO A 287 -38.39 16.00 15.10
C PRO A 287 -37.32 17.06 15.36
N SER A 288 -37.76 18.31 15.23
CA SER A 288 -37.09 19.58 15.53
C SER A 288 -36.73 19.78 17.00
N ALA A 289 -35.55 20.37 17.28
CA ALA A 289 -35.41 21.64 18.01
C ALA A 289 -33.94 21.97 18.35
N PHE A 290 -33.41 23.04 17.77
CA PHE A 290 -32.53 23.98 18.47
C PHE A 290 -32.72 25.35 17.82
N GLN A 291 -33.43 26.23 18.53
CA GLN A 291 -33.72 27.59 18.13
C GLN A 291 -32.59 28.48 18.67
N LEU A 292 -31.77 29.06 17.78
CA LEU A 292 -30.78 30.05 18.17
C LEU A 292 -31.42 31.45 18.13
N VAL A 293 -31.39 32.10 19.28
CA VAL A 293 -31.83 33.48 19.53
C VAL A 293 -31.04 34.43 18.63
N GLY A 294 -31.75 35.29 17.90
CA GLY A 294 -31.14 36.23 16.95
C GLY A 294 -30.37 37.35 17.66
N PHE A 295 -29.18 37.65 17.15
CA PHE A 295 -28.49 38.91 17.41
C PHE A 295 -28.56 39.78 16.15
N GLU A 296 -29.12 40.98 16.28
CA GLU A 296 -29.05 42.03 15.26
C GLU A 296 -27.65 42.65 15.28
N LEU A 297 -26.92 42.52 14.16
CA LEU A 297 -25.70 43.28 13.92
C LEU A 297 -26.02 44.47 13.01
N ILE A 298 -25.94 45.67 13.60
CA ILE A 298 -26.04 46.96 12.91
C ILE A 298 -24.92 47.05 11.86
N ALA A 299 -25.30 47.21 10.59
CA ALA A 299 -24.39 47.26 9.46
C ALA A 299 -23.63 48.59 9.39
N SER A 300 -22.29 48.53 9.39
CA SER A 300 -21.45 49.61 8.86
C SER A 300 -21.02 49.27 7.44
N GLY A 301 -21.18 50.24 6.53
CA GLY A 301 -21.10 50.06 5.09
C GLY A 301 -19.70 49.75 4.54
N ARG A 302 -19.42 48.47 4.35
CA ARG A 302 -18.43 47.97 3.38
C ARG A 302 -19.20 47.13 2.36
N ALA A 303 -18.99 47.36 1.06
CA ALA A 303 -19.56 46.49 0.03
C ALA A 303 -19.20 45.03 0.38
N PRO A 304 -20.16 44.10 0.50
CA PRO A 304 -19.86 42.74 0.92
C PRO A 304 -18.96 42.11 -0.14
N THR A 305 -17.74 41.72 0.26
CA THR A 305 -16.94 40.79 -0.54
C THR A 305 -17.83 39.58 -0.86
N PRO A 306 -17.98 39.18 -2.13
CA PRO A 306 -18.82 38.04 -2.47
C PRO A 306 -18.36 36.84 -1.65
N VAL A 307 -19.27 36.21 -0.92
CA VAL A 307 -18.94 34.97 -0.21
C VAL A 307 -18.66 33.92 -1.28
N VAL A 308 -17.42 33.42 -1.27
CA VAL A 308 -16.93 32.40 -2.19
C VAL A 308 -17.18 31.03 -1.56
N TYR A 309 -17.95 30.19 -2.24
CA TYR A 309 -18.25 28.82 -1.84
C TYR A 309 -17.42 27.82 -2.65
N THR A 310 -17.21 26.64 -2.08
CA THR A 310 -16.45 25.56 -2.71
C THR A 310 -17.24 24.27 -2.69
N GLN A 311 -17.28 23.59 -3.83
CA GLN A 311 -17.65 22.19 -3.97
C GLN A 311 -16.41 21.35 -4.20
N SER A 312 -16.26 20.27 -3.46
CA SER A 312 -15.17 19.30 -3.66
C SER A 312 -15.71 17.88 -3.75
N ASN A 313 -15.18 17.10 -4.68
CA ASN A 313 -15.44 15.67 -4.79
C ASN A 313 -14.12 14.90 -4.69
N LEU A 314 -14.14 13.81 -3.94
CA LEU A 314 -13.04 12.86 -3.81
C LEU A 314 -13.58 11.45 -4.02
N THR A 315 -12.89 10.63 -4.81
CA THR A 315 -13.12 9.18 -4.92
C THR A 315 -11.81 8.44 -4.69
N VAL A 316 -11.88 7.29 -4.03
CA VAL A 316 -10.74 6.41 -3.72
C VAL A 316 -11.15 4.97 -4.00
N ASP A 317 -10.43 4.30 -4.89
CA ASP A 317 -10.49 2.85 -5.08
C ASP A 317 -9.15 2.25 -4.64
N HIS A 318 -9.17 1.44 -3.59
CA HIS A 318 -7.97 0.92 -2.94
C HIS A 318 -8.07 -0.59 -2.79
N THR A 319 -7.08 -1.31 -3.30
CA THR A 319 -7.08 -2.77 -3.32
C THR A 319 -5.83 -3.33 -2.66
N PHE A 320 -6.02 -4.23 -1.70
CA PHE A 320 -4.98 -5.10 -1.15
C PHE A 320 -5.16 -6.50 -1.73
N ARG A 321 -4.13 -7.06 -2.38
CA ARG A 321 -4.15 -8.46 -2.84
C ARG A 321 -2.86 -9.18 -2.49
N GLN A 322 -3.02 -10.40 -2.00
CA GLN A 322 -1.92 -11.33 -1.79
C GLN A 322 -2.32 -12.73 -2.26
N LYS A 323 -1.38 -13.42 -2.89
CA LYS A 323 -1.57 -14.78 -3.39
C LYS A 323 -0.36 -15.64 -3.10
N LEU A 324 -0.60 -16.82 -2.54
CA LEU A 324 0.41 -17.84 -2.29
C LEU A 324 0.03 -19.12 -3.04
N VAL A 325 1.02 -19.75 -3.67
CA VAL A 325 0.93 -21.13 -4.17
C VAL A 325 2.24 -21.84 -3.82
N VAL A 326 2.15 -23.04 -3.29
CA VAL A 326 3.28 -23.94 -3.08
C VAL A 326 3.11 -25.16 -3.98
N ASP A 327 4.18 -25.50 -4.67
CA ASP A 327 4.36 -26.75 -5.39
C ASP A 327 5.42 -27.58 -4.64
N GLY A 328 5.09 -28.81 -4.24
CA GLY A 328 5.89 -29.61 -3.31
C GLY A 328 5.39 -29.54 -1.86
N ASN A 329 6.31 -29.64 -0.90
CA ASN A 329 5.97 -29.71 0.53
C ASN A 329 6.02 -28.33 1.20
N LYS A 330 4.85 -27.79 1.59
CA LYS A 330 4.70 -26.50 2.29
C LYS A 330 5.55 -26.29 3.54
N ASP A 331 5.96 -27.37 4.20
CA ASP A 331 6.80 -27.28 5.40
C ASP A 331 8.24 -26.85 5.06
N ASP A 332 8.74 -27.17 3.85
CA ASP A 332 10.09 -26.82 3.39
C ASP A 332 10.28 -25.29 3.23
N VAL A 333 9.17 -24.61 2.94
CA VAL A 333 9.07 -23.16 2.75
C VAL A 333 8.35 -22.45 3.90
N ARG A 334 8.01 -23.20 4.96
CA ARG A 334 7.49 -22.73 6.25
C ARG A 334 6.25 -21.84 6.15
N THR A 335 5.39 -22.10 5.18
CA THR A 335 4.14 -21.35 5.00
C THR A 335 2.99 -21.91 5.84
N GLY A 336 3.03 -23.21 6.16
CA GLY A 336 1.91 -23.94 6.76
C GLY A 336 0.66 -24.03 5.86
N LEU A 337 0.75 -23.51 4.63
CA LEU A 337 -0.35 -23.40 3.66
C LEU A 337 0.14 -23.78 2.26
N ASP A 338 -0.64 -24.59 1.57
CA ASP A 338 -0.40 -24.97 0.16
C ASP A 338 -0.78 -23.84 -0.79
N SER A 339 -1.82 -23.09 -0.46
CA SER A 339 -2.20 -21.89 -1.21
C SER A 339 -3.12 -20.97 -0.42
N PHE A 340 -3.16 -19.70 -0.83
CA PHE A 340 -4.27 -18.78 -0.54
C PHE A 340 -4.37 -17.67 -1.60
N ASP A 341 -5.54 -17.08 -1.72
CA ASP A 341 -5.80 -15.86 -2.49
C ASP A 341 -6.67 -14.94 -1.64
N THR A 342 -6.12 -13.80 -1.23
CA THR A 342 -6.77 -12.82 -0.35
C THR A 342 -6.87 -11.48 -1.07
N SER A 343 -8.06 -10.89 -1.05
CA SER A 343 -8.31 -9.55 -1.57
C SER A 343 -9.18 -8.71 -0.63
N ILE A 344 -8.81 -7.45 -0.44
CA ILE A 344 -9.67 -6.42 0.16
C ILE A 344 -9.82 -5.31 -0.86
N VAL A 345 -11.02 -5.14 -1.40
CA VAL A 345 -11.36 -4.08 -2.35
C VAL A 345 -12.21 -3.05 -1.62
N GLN A 346 -11.71 -1.82 -1.57
CA GLN A 346 -12.38 -0.69 -0.94
C GLN A 346 -12.65 0.41 -1.96
N ALA A 347 -13.89 0.90 -2.00
CA ALA A 347 -14.29 2.07 -2.78
C ALA A 347 -14.96 3.08 -1.86
N ALA A 348 -14.46 4.32 -1.86
CA ALA A 348 -14.95 5.39 -1.00
C ALA A 348 -15.10 6.69 -1.78
N ALA A 349 -16.09 7.50 -1.43
CA ALA A 349 -16.33 8.79 -2.07
C ALA A 349 -16.81 9.83 -1.07
N VAL A 350 -16.38 11.09 -1.24
CA VAL A 350 -16.86 12.23 -0.47
C VAL A 350 -17.24 13.36 -1.42
N ARG A 351 -18.39 13.98 -1.14
CA ARG A 351 -18.81 15.26 -1.71
C ARG A 351 -19.02 16.25 -0.58
N ARG A 352 -18.44 17.44 -0.70
CA ARG A 352 -18.58 18.52 0.29
C ARG A 352 -18.93 19.82 -0.41
N ASP A 353 -19.90 20.54 0.15
CA ASP A 353 -20.23 21.90 -0.26
C ASP A 353 -20.15 22.83 0.96
N THR A 354 -19.25 23.81 0.91
CA THR A 354 -19.04 24.74 2.04
C THR A 354 -20.26 25.61 2.33
N ARG A 355 -21.18 25.78 1.37
CA ARG A 355 -22.43 26.49 1.57
C ARG A 355 -23.40 25.74 2.45
N LEU A 356 -23.51 24.43 2.23
CA LEU A 356 -24.51 23.59 2.89
C LEU A 356 -24.03 23.08 4.25
N ASN A 357 -22.76 23.33 4.59
CA ASN A 357 -22.07 22.76 5.74
C ASN A 357 -22.23 21.23 5.84
N GLY A 358 -22.48 20.58 4.70
CA GLY A 358 -22.80 19.17 4.58
C GLY A 358 -21.68 18.42 3.86
N THR A 359 -21.35 17.24 4.38
CA THR A 359 -20.47 16.26 3.75
C THR A 359 -21.29 15.01 3.49
N ASN A 360 -21.36 14.59 2.22
CA ASN A 360 -21.91 13.30 1.85
C ASN A 360 -20.76 12.33 1.60
N ALA A 361 -20.67 11.26 2.38
CA ALA A 361 -19.58 10.29 2.34
C ALA A 361 -20.12 8.87 2.14
N THR A 362 -19.53 8.11 1.23
CA THR A 362 -19.79 6.68 1.06
C THR A 362 -18.50 5.90 1.19
N ASN A 363 -18.58 4.69 1.74
CA ASN A 363 -17.46 3.76 1.82
C ASN A 363 -18.00 2.34 1.69
N THR A 364 -17.36 1.52 0.87
CA THR A 364 -17.70 0.12 0.63
C THR A 364 -16.44 -0.71 0.67
N VAL A 365 -16.48 -1.84 1.36
CA VAL A 365 -15.36 -2.77 1.50
C VAL A 365 -15.86 -4.18 1.22
N ARG A 366 -15.11 -4.91 0.39
CA ARG A 366 -15.31 -6.33 0.12
C ARG A 366 -14.01 -7.07 0.40
N LEU A 367 -14.04 -7.97 1.38
CA LEU A 367 -12.98 -8.90 1.69
C LEU A 367 -13.33 -10.27 1.12
N THR A 368 -12.37 -10.91 0.47
CA THR A 368 -12.44 -12.31 0.06
C THR A 368 -11.13 -12.98 0.40
N SER A 369 -11.17 -14.17 0.99
CA SER A 369 -9.98 -14.99 1.21
C SER A 369 -10.32 -16.43 0.92
N SER A 370 -9.56 -17.11 0.07
CA SER A 370 -9.84 -18.49 -0.31
C SER A 370 -8.57 -19.33 -0.40
N ASN A 371 -8.73 -20.62 -0.17
CA ASN A 371 -7.73 -21.65 -0.43
C ASN A 371 -8.44 -22.94 -0.87
N GLU A 372 -7.72 -24.06 -0.89
CA GLU A 372 -8.28 -25.38 -1.20
C GLU A 372 -9.37 -25.86 -0.22
N THR A 373 -9.34 -25.39 1.03
CA THR A 373 -10.27 -25.83 2.09
C THR A 373 -11.58 -25.04 2.09
N GLY A 374 -11.61 -23.87 1.45
CA GLY A 374 -12.82 -23.05 1.39
C GLY A 374 -12.55 -21.57 1.10
N CYS A 375 -13.56 -20.75 1.39
CA CYS A 375 -13.53 -19.32 1.19
C CYS A 375 -14.26 -18.59 2.31
N PHE A 376 -13.73 -17.45 2.69
CA PHE A 376 -14.35 -16.46 3.56
C PHE A 376 -14.62 -15.19 2.75
N SER A 377 -15.80 -14.60 2.91
CA SER A 377 -16.07 -13.30 2.30
C SER A 377 -16.94 -12.41 3.18
N ARG A 378 -16.69 -11.11 3.11
CA ARG A 378 -17.39 -10.10 3.91
C ARG A 378 -17.59 -8.83 3.10
N ALA A 379 -18.77 -8.24 3.20
CA ALA A 379 -19.11 -6.99 2.56
C ALA A 379 -19.66 -6.00 3.59
N VAL A 380 -19.09 -4.80 3.64
CA VAL A 380 -19.51 -3.73 4.54
C VAL A 380 -19.68 -2.46 3.73
N ALA A 381 -20.73 -1.69 4.01
CA ALA A 381 -20.95 -0.38 3.40
C ALA A 381 -21.44 0.62 4.43
N SER A 382 -21.10 1.89 4.22
CA SER A 382 -21.59 3.01 5.02
C SER A 382 -21.91 4.22 4.15
N VAL A 383 -22.90 4.99 4.59
CA VAL A 383 -23.27 6.29 4.04
C VAL A 383 -23.39 7.28 5.19
N ASN A 384 -22.70 8.42 5.09
CA ASN A 384 -22.73 9.52 6.05
C ASN A 384 -22.47 9.10 7.50
N GLY A 385 -21.52 8.20 7.72
CA GLY A 385 -21.17 7.72 9.06
C GLY A 385 -22.04 6.57 9.59
N ALA A 386 -23.11 6.19 8.89
CA ALA A 386 -23.98 5.08 9.26
C ALA A 386 -23.71 3.84 8.39
N TYR A 387 -23.65 2.66 9.01
CA TYR A 387 -23.59 1.39 8.26
C TYR A 387 -24.90 1.17 7.49
N THR A 388 -24.79 0.86 6.21
CA THR A 388 -25.91 0.54 5.32
C THR A 388 -25.88 -0.91 4.85
N THR A 389 -24.74 -1.58 4.96
CA THR A 389 -24.63 -3.01 4.68
C THR A 389 -23.61 -3.63 5.62
N PHE A 390 -23.93 -4.80 6.14
CA PHE A 390 -23.05 -5.64 6.92
C PHE A 390 -23.40 -7.10 6.61
N GLY A 391 -22.82 -7.62 5.55
CA GLY A 391 -23.10 -8.96 5.03
C GLY A 391 -21.91 -9.88 5.20
N HIS A 392 -22.17 -11.07 5.74
CA HIS A 392 -21.26 -12.20 5.60
C HIS A 392 -21.63 -12.94 4.31
N GLY A 393 -20.69 -13.10 3.38
CA GLY A 393 -20.96 -13.79 2.13
C GLY A 393 -21.16 -15.28 2.39
N THR A 394 -22.21 -15.85 1.80
CA THR A 394 -22.55 -17.28 1.93
C THR A 394 -22.05 -18.12 0.76
N LYS A 395 -21.48 -17.48 -0.27
CA LYS A 395 -20.95 -18.13 -1.48
C LYS A 395 -19.64 -17.48 -1.88
N CYS A 396 -18.67 -18.31 -2.26
CA CYS A 396 -17.45 -17.86 -2.89
C CYS A 396 -17.80 -17.12 -4.20
N PRO A 397 -17.16 -15.97 -4.52
CA PRO A 397 -17.03 -15.58 -5.91
C PRO A 397 -16.44 -16.79 -6.67
N PRO A 398 -16.85 -17.06 -7.93
CA PRO A 398 -16.28 -18.16 -8.69
C PRO A 398 -14.76 -18.03 -8.61
N PHE A 399 -14.09 -19.11 -8.16
CA PHE A 399 -12.66 -19.16 -7.98
C PHE A 399 -12.05 -18.66 -9.29
N ILE A 400 -11.49 -17.45 -9.29
CA ILE A 400 -10.71 -17.00 -10.42
C ILE A 400 -9.43 -17.82 -10.28
N ARG A 401 -9.44 -19.05 -10.82
CA ARG A 401 -8.22 -19.65 -11.31
C ARG A 401 -7.74 -18.64 -12.34
N SER A 402 -6.91 -17.70 -11.90
CA SER A 402 -6.19 -16.86 -12.82
C SER A 402 -5.37 -17.85 -13.64
N SER A 403 -5.87 -18.17 -14.83
CA SER A 403 -5.06 -18.69 -15.92
C SER A 403 -4.13 -17.55 -16.36
N SER A 404 -3.23 -17.14 -15.48
CA SER A 404 -1.93 -16.70 -15.94
C SER A 404 -1.12 -17.99 -15.94
N SER A 405 -1.08 -18.58 -17.13
CA SER A 405 -0.01 -19.48 -17.52
C SER A 405 1.28 -19.06 -16.81
N VAL A 406 1.89 -20.05 -16.17
CA VAL A 406 3.34 -20.11 -16.07
C VAL A 406 3.83 -20.08 -17.53
N GLU A 407 4.00 -18.89 -18.09
CA GLU A 407 4.99 -18.74 -19.16
C GLU A 407 6.32 -18.68 -18.43
N GLY A 408 7.13 -19.72 -18.66
CA GLY A 408 8.47 -19.79 -18.17
C GLY A 408 9.28 -18.65 -18.77
N ASP A 409 9.78 -17.77 -17.91
CA ASP A 409 11.05 -17.12 -18.16
C ASP A 409 12.15 -18.15 -17.84
N ASP A 410 12.23 -19.20 -18.68
CA ASP A 410 13.50 -19.88 -18.95
C ASP A 410 14.30 -18.97 -19.87
N ASP A 411 14.83 -17.89 -19.30
CA ASP A 411 16.06 -17.30 -19.82
C ASP A 411 17.20 -17.82 -18.93
N ASP A 412 17.58 -19.08 -19.20
CA ASP A 412 18.98 -19.46 -19.15
C ASP A 412 19.75 -18.51 -20.08
N ALA A 413 20.18 -17.39 -19.53
CA ALA A 413 21.21 -16.56 -20.13
C ALA A 413 22.54 -17.33 -20.09
N ASN A 414 22.68 -18.32 -20.98
CA ASN A 414 23.97 -18.74 -21.50
C ASN A 414 24.46 -17.65 -22.45
N ASN A 415 25.22 -16.69 -21.91
CA ASN A 415 26.58 -16.37 -22.35
C ASN A 415 27.27 -15.46 -21.33
#